data_AF-A0A7S1WQH6-F1
#
_entry.id   AF-A0A7S1WQH6-F1
#
_cell.length_a   1.000
_cell.length_b   1.000
_cell.length_c   1.000
_cell.angle_alpha   90.00
_cell.angle_beta   90.00
_cell.angle_gamma   90.00
#
_symmetry.space_group_name_H-M   'P 1'
#
loop_
_entity.id
_entity.type
_entity.pdbx_description
1 polymer ?
#
loop_
_entity_poly.entity_id
_entity_poly.type
_entity_poly.pdbx_seq_one_letter_code
_entity_poly.pdbx_strand_id
1 'polypeptide(L)'
;PPPMGLYVGSDCPEVRQVWAWSLDAEFELLAAAAQDEAGVILALDTEFPGLLLRDNGTIPDFERYRILRENVDTLRLIQLGLALAGPDGMVRGAWSFNLRFDVAVDLHSEPSVQFLREAGIDFERHAAEGIDPG
;
A
#
# COMPACT_ATOMS: atom_id res chain seq x y z
N PRO A 1 -22.91 19.53 19.40
CA PRO A 1 -21.78 18.57 19.49
C PRO A 1 -22.32 17.14 19.36
N PRO A 2 -21.80 16.31 18.44
CA PRO A 2 -22.17 14.91 18.44
C PRO A 2 -21.60 14.24 19.69
N PRO A 3 -22.27 13.21 20.24
CA PRO A 3 -21.82 12.54 21.45
C PRO A 3 -20.52 11.78 21.18
N MET A 4 -19.57 11.92 22.11
CA MET A 4 -18.37 11.09 22.20
C MET A 4 -18.80 9.63 22.31
N GLY A 5 -18.78 8.93 21.18
CA GLY A 5 -18.90 7.49 21.13
C GLY A 5 -17.75 6.87 21.91
N LEU A 6 -18.12 6.03 22.88
CA LEU A 6 -17.25 5.06 23.51
C LEU A 6 -16.69 4.11 22.43
N TYR A 7 -15.54 4.46 21.84
CA TYR A 7 -14.66 3.48 21.22
C TYR A 7 -13.75 2.92 22.31
N VAL A 8 -14.31 2.08 23.17
CA VAL A 8 -13.50 1.19 24.03
C VAL A 8 -13.40 -0.14 23.30
N GLY A 9 -12.42 -0.19 22.42
CA GLY A 9 -11.81 -1.38 21.85
C GLY A 9 -10.34 -1.03 21.70
N SER A 10 -9.63 -1.00 22.82
CA SER A 10 -8.21 -0.70 22.90
C SER A 10 -7.39 -1.84 22.30
N ASP A 11 -7.20 -1.79 20.99
CA ASP A 11 -5.91 -1.98 20.33
C ASP A 11 -6.10 -1.61 18.85
N CYS A 12 -5.38 -0.60 18.39
CA CYS A 12 -5.22 -0.43 16.94
C CYS A 12 -4.54 -1.72 16.47
N PRO A 13 -5.17 -2.51 15.57
CA PRO A 13 -4.59 -3.78 15.18
C PRO A 13 -3.19 -3.55 14.62
N GLU A 14 -2.23 -4.31 15.14
CA GLU A 14 -0.85 -4.24 14.69
C GLU A 14 -0.79 -4.50 13.18
N VAL A 15 -0.13 -3.59 12.45
CA VAL A 15 0.03 -3.73 11.00
C VAL A 15 1.08 -4.79 10.70
N ARG A 16 0.63 -5.90 10.12
CA ARG A 16 1.47 -7.05 9.81
C ARG A 16 2.36 -6.74 8.62
N GLN A 17 3.67 -6.72 8.83
CA GLN A 17 4.65 -6.46 7.78
C GLN A 17 4.91 -7.72 6.96
N VAL A 18 4.49 -7.72 5.71
CA VAL A 18 4.63 -8.86 4.79
C VAL A 18 5.82 -8.63 3.89
N TRP A 19 6.71 -9.63 3.83
CA TRP A 19 7.91 -9.67 3.01
C TRP A 19 7.89 -10.96 2.20
N ALA A 20 8.84 -11.16 1.28
CA ALA A 20 8.84 -12.32 0.40
C ALA A 20 8.76 -13.66 1.16
N TRP A 21 9.46 -13.77 2.28
CA TRP A 21 9.51 -15.00 3.09
C TRP A 21 8.22 -15.28 3.90
N SER A 22 7.37 -14.27 4.13
CA SER A 22 6.12 -14.42 4.89
C SER A 22 4.86 -14.34 4.02
N LEU A 23 5.02 -14.09 2.72
CA LEU A 23 3.92 -13.82 1.80
C LEU A 23 2.82 -14.88 1.88
N ASP A 24 3.17 -16.16 1.70
CA ASP A 24 2.18 -17.24 1.65
C ASP A 24 1.41 -17.35 2.98
N ALA A 25 2.13 -17.34 4.11
CA ALA A 25 1.53 -17.46 5.43
C ALA A 25 0.61 -16.29 5.77
N GLU A 26 1.01 -15.06 5.44
CA GLU A 26 0.21 -13.87 5.70
C GLU A 26 -0.98 -13.74 4.74
N PHE A 27 -0.83 -14.22 3.50
CA PHE A 27 -1.92 -14.28 2.55
C PHE A 27 -2.99 -15.29 2.95
N GLU A 28 -2.62 -16.44 3.52
CA GLU A 28 -3.57 -17.40 4.11
C GLU A 28 -4.38 -16.77 5.25
N LEU A 29 -3.73 -15.99 6.13
CA LEU A 29 -4.40 -15.26 7.21
C LEU A 29 -5.34 -14.18 6.68
N LEU A 30 -4.92 -13.43 5.67
CA LEU A 30 -5.76 -12.44 5.00
C LEU A 30 -6.99 -13.10 4.37
N ALA A 31 -6.80 -14.21 3.65
CA ALA A 31 -7.88 -14.95 3.02
C ALA A 31 -8.87 -15.49 4.07
N ALA A 32 -8.37 -16.04 5.18
CA ALA A 32 -9.21 -16.47 6.29
C ALA A 32 -10.00 -15.30 6.93
N ALA A 33 -9.36 -14.13 7.11
CA ALA A 33 -10.02 -12.94 7.64
C ALA A 33 -11.09 -12.36 6.69
N ALA A 34 -10.92 -12.57 5.39
CA ALA A 34 -11.86 -12.17 4.35
C ALA A 34 -13.05 -13.14 4.18
N GLN A 35 -13.00 -14.34 4.76
CA GLN A 35 -14.09 -15.31 4.72
C GLN A 35 -15.21 -14.92 5.69
N ASP A 36 -16.23 -14.27 5.17
CA ASP A 36 -17.46 -13.94 5.89
C ASP A 36 -18.68 -14.00 4.97
N GLU A 37 -19.75 -14.66 5.41
CA GLU A 37 -21.00 -14.76 4.66
C GLU A 37 -21.68 -13.41 4.46
N ALA A 38 -21.48 -12.46 5.39
CA ALA A 38 -21.99 -11.09 5.30
C ALA A 38 -21.07 -10.17 4.49
N GLY A 39 -19.92 -10.67 4.03
CA GLY A 39 -18.92 -9.93 3.29
C GLY A 39 -17.97 -9.12 4.19
N VAL A 40 -17.01 -8.46 3.56
CA VAL A 40 -15.99 -7.64 4.24
C VAL A 40 -15.79 -6.29 3.54
N ILE A 41 -15.34 -5.31 4.30
CA ILE A 41 -14.89 -4.02 3.79
C ILE A 41 -13.37 -4.08 3.68
N LEU A 42 -12.84 -3.78 2.50
CA LEU A 42 -11.40 -3.69 2.23
C LEU A 42 -11.01 -2.24 1.99
N ALA A 43 -10.14 -1.70 2.84
CA ALA A 43 -9.42 -0.46 2.57
C ALA A 43 -8.07 -0.80 1.95
N LEU A 44 -7.68 -0.04 0.93
CA LEU A 44 -6.46 -0.22 0.16
C LEU A 44 -5.72 1.11 0.03
N ASP A 45 -4.41 1.07 0.24
CA ASP A 45 -3.51 2.20 0.09
C ASP A 45 -2.20 1.73 -0.55
N THR A 46 -1.49 2.61 -1.24
CA THR A 46 -0.29 2.25 -2.02
C THR A 46 0.77 3.32 -1.98
N GLU A 47 2.03 2.92 -1.87
CA GLU A 47 3.16 3.82 -1.97
C GLU A 47 3.89 3.63 -3.31
N PHE A 48 4.02 4.73 -4.06
CA PHE A 48 4.66 4.78 -5.36
C PHE A 48 5.94 5.64 -5.31
N PRO A 49 6.93 5.39 -6.19
CA PRO A 49 8.15 6.19 -6.31
C PRO A 49 7.93 7.56 -6.98
N GLY A 50 6.72 8.13 -6.85
CA GLY A 50 6.33 9.43 -7.39
C GLY A 50 5.70 9.40 -8.78
N LEU A 51 5.73 10.56 -9.44
CA LEU A 51 5.31 10.75 -10.83
C LEU A 51 6.52 11.25 -11.64
N LEU A 52 6.86 10.52 -12.70
CA LEU A 52 7.90 10.92 -13.66
C LEU A 52 7.36 11.94 -14.66
N LEU A 53 6.12 11.77 -15.10
CA LEU A 53 5.42 12.69 -15.97
C LEU A 53 4.43 13.50 -15.14
N ARG A 54 4.64 14.83 -15.08
CA ARG A 54 3.77 15.76 -14.36
C ARG A 54 2.92 16.57 -15.33
N ASP A 55 1.63 16.68 -15.03
CA ASP A 55 0.76 17.67 -15.65
C ASP A 55 1.12 19.07 -15.11
N ASN A 56 1.28 20.04 -16.02
CA ASN A 56 1.49 21.45 -15.69
C ASN A 56 0.18 22.25 -15.54
N GLY A 57 -0.97 21.55 -15.51
CA GLY A 57 -2.31 22.08 -15.27
C GLY A 57 -3.09 22.43 -16.54
N THR A 58 -2.52 22.23 -17.73
CA THR A 58 -3.08 22.75 -18.98
C THR A 58 -3.73 21.68 -19.87
N ILE A 59 -3.60 20.40 -19.52
CA ILE A 59 -4.04 19.29 -20.37
C ILE A 59 -5.43 18.75 -19.98
N PRO A 60 -6.23 18.29 -20.98
CA PRO A 60 -7.55 17.71 -20.76
C PRO A 60 -7.52 16.45 -19.90
N ASP A 61 -8.63 16.15 -19.21
CA ASP A 61 -8.76 15.01 -18.29
C ASP A 61 -8.39 13.65 -18.91
N PHE A 62 -8.69 13.44 -20.20
CA PHE A 62 -8.34 12.19 -20.89
C PHE A 62 -6.81 12.03 -21.06
N GLU A 63 -6.07 13.13 -21.23
CA GLU A 63 -4.61 13.10 -21.30
C GLU A 63 -3.98 12.92 -19.91
N ARG A 64 -4.62 13.48 -18.86
CA ARG A 64 -4.20 13.24 -17.47
C ARG A 64 -4.29 11.76 -17.10
N TYR A 65 -5.39 11.11 -17.47
CA TYR A 65 -5.53 9.66 -17.25
C TYR A 65 -4.47 8.87 -18.01
N ARG A 66 -4.17 9.24 -19.27
CA ARG A 66 -3.10 8.59 -20.04
C ARG A 66 -1.74 8.73 -19.36
N ILE A 67 -1.39 9.93 -18.91
CA ILE A 67 -0.11 10.19 -18.21
C ILE A 67 -0.04 9.40 -16.90
N LEU A 68 -1.12 9.39 -16.11
CA LEU A 68 -1.17 8.60 -14.89
C LEU A 68 -0.98 7.11 -15.19
N ARG A 69 -1.69 6.59 -16.19
CA ARG A 69 -1.56 5.20 -16.64
C ARG A 69 -0.14 4.88 -17.08
N GLU A 70 0.50 5.73 -17.88
CA GLU A 70 1.88 5.51 -18.32
C GLU A 70 2.86 5.49 -17.14
N ASN A 71 2.67 6.34 -16.12
CA ASN A 71 3.47 6.27 -14.89
C ASN A 71 3.23 4.94 -14.15
N VAL A 72 1.98 4.50 -14.00
CA VAL A 72 1.65 3.24 -13.32
C VAL A 72 2.20 2.03 -14.07
N ASP A 73 2.08 2.00 -15.39
CA ASP A 73 2.59 0.91 -16.23
C ASP A 73 4.14 0.83 -16.20
N THR A 74 4.81 1.95 -15.88
CA THR A 74 6.28 2.07 -15.90
C THR A 74 6.93 1.93 -14.53
N LEU A 75 6.23 2.35 -13.46
CA LEU A 75 6.79 2.42 -12.11
C LEU A 75 6.43 1.18 -11.30
N ARG A 76 7.40 0.70 -10.52
CA ARG A 76 7.17 -0.36 -9.54
C ARG A 76 6.62 0.23 -8.25
N LEU A 77 5.53 -0.35 -7.77
CA LEU A 77 4.99 -0.10 -6.43
C LEU A 77 6.02 -0.48 -5.36
N ILE A 78 6.05 0.28 -4.26
CA ILE A 78 6.96 0.04 -3.13
C ILE A 78 6.21 -0.71 -2.01
N GLN A 79 5.01 -0.24 -1.66
CA GLN A 79 4.15 -0.88 -0.66
C GLN A 79 2.69 -0.94 -1.11
N LEU A 80 1.99 -1.97 -0.63
CA LEU A 80 0.54 -2.12 -0.69
C LEU A 80 0.01 -2.33 0.73
N GLY A 81 -0.75 -1.37 1.25
CA GLY A 81 -1.44 -1.46 2.52
C GLY A 81 -2.86 -1.97 2.34
N LEU A 82 -3.25 -3.00 3.09
CA LEU A 82 -4.60 -3.55 3.12
C LEU A 82 -5.13 -3.58 4.56
N ALA A 83 -6.36 -3.11 4.78
CA ALA A 83 -7.06 -3.28 6.04
C ALA A 83 -8.45 -3.87 5.81
N LEU A 84 -8.76 -4.94 6.55
CA LEU A 84 -10.04 -5.64 6.47
C LEU A 84 -10.90 -5.30 7.68
N ALA A 85 -12.18 -5.01 7.43
CA ALA A 85 -13.18 -4.85 8.48
C ALA A 85 -14.46 -5.64 8.16
N GLY A 86 -15.17 -6.05 9.22
CA GLY A 86 -16.50 -6.62 9.08
C GLY A 86 -17.56 -5.57 8.71
N PRO A 87 -18.78 -5.99 8.37
CA PRO A 87 -19.91 -5.07 8.13
C PRO A 87 -20.30 -4.26 9.37
N ASP A 88 -19.91 -4.72 10.55
CA ASP A 88 -20.03 -4.04 11.84
C ASP A 88 -19.00 -2.91 12.04
N GLY A 89 -18.06 -2.74 11.09
CA GLY A 89 -16.98 -1.78 11.16
C GLY A 89 -15.81 -2.21 12.04
N MET A 90 -15.83 -3.44 12.58
CA MET A 90 -14.72 -3.96 13.39
C MET A 90 -13.57 -4.42 12.49
N VAL A 91 -12.37 -3.88 12.72
CA VAL A 91 -11.16 -4.24 11.97
C VAL A 91 -10.71 -5.65 12.36
N ARG A 92 -10.47 -6.48 11.35
CA ARG A 92 -10.08 -7.89 11.46
C ARG A 92 -8.58 -8.11 11.27
N GLY A 93 -7.92 -7.17 10.61
CA GLY A 93 -6.48 -7.19 10.40
C GLY A 93 -6.04 -6.10 9.45
N ALA A 94 -4.76 -5.76 9.52
CA ALA A 94 -4.09 -4.86 8.60
C ALA A 94 -2.74 -5.47 8.17
N TRP A 95 -2.43 -5.35 6.90
CA TRP A 95 -1.21 -5.87 6.27
C TRP A 95 -0.53 -4.76 5.49
N SER A 96 0.79 -4.68 5.57
CA SER A 96 1.61 -3.89 4.67
C SER A 96 2.50 -4.83 3.89
N PHE A 97 2.23 -4.97 2.59
CA PHE A 97 3.02 -5.78 1.67
C PHE A 97 4.17 -4.94 1.14
N ASN A 98 5.39 -5.36 1.49
CA ASN A 98 6.61 -4.70 1.08
C ASN A 98 7.12 -5.34 -0.20
N LEU A 99 7.03 -4.62 -1.31
CA LEU A 99 7.39 -5.12 -2.64
C LEU A 99 8.88 -4.90 -2.92
N ARG A 100 9.43 -5.70 -3.84
CA ARG A 100 10.80 -5.55 -4.29
C ARG A 100 10.95 -4.21 -5.01
N PHE A 101 11.80 -3.35 -4.46
CA PHE A 101 12.15 -2.07 -5.05
C PHE A 101 13.62 -1.77 -4.78
N ASP A 102 14.37 -1.44 -5.84
CA ASP A 102 15.79 -1.15 -5.78
C ASP A 102 16.06 0.19 -6.46
N VAL A 103 16.41 1.18 -5.66
CA VAL A 103 16.71 2.55 -6.09
C VAL A 103 17.84 2.59 -7.12
N ALA A 104 18.73 1.60 -7.17
CA ALA A 104 19.84 1.57 -8.12
C ALA A 104 19.40 1.21 -9.55
N VAL A 105 18.27 0.50 -9.72
CA VAL A 105 17.85 -0.02 -11.03
C VAL A 105 16.41 0.32 -11.42
N ASP A 106 15.53 0.53 -10.44
CA ASP A 106 14.13 0.82 -10.70
C ASP A 106 13.91 2.33 -10.90
N LEU A 107 13.01 2.66 -11.83
CA LEU A 107 12.67 4.04 -12.16
C LEU A 107 11.98 4.73 -10.98
N HIS A 108 12.40 5.96 -10.69
CA HIS A 108 11.86 6.77 -9.61
C HIS A 108 12.12 8.25 -9.82
N SER A 109 11.43 9.07 -9.02
CA SER A 109 11.83 10.46 -8.83
C SER A 109 12.61 10.63 -7.53
N GLU A 110 13.76 11.30 -7.58
CA GLU A 110 14.60 11.57 -6.40
C GLU A 110 13.82 12.21 -5.24
N PRO A 111 12.92 13.21 -5.47
CA PRO A 111 12.14 13.79 -4.38
C PRO A 111 11.23 12.79 -3.67
N SER A 112 10.66 11.83 -4.39
CA SER A 112 9.80 10.81 -3.80
C SER A 112 10.61 9.78 -3.01
N VAL A 113 11.78 9.36 -3.50
CA VAL A 113 12.67 8.47 -2.74
C VAL A 113 13.14 9.15 -1.46
N GLN A 114 13.52 10.43 -1.51
CA GLN A 114 13.90 11.17 -0.32
C GLN A 114 12.75 11.26 0.69
N PHE A 115 11.56 11.65 0.22
CA PHE A 115 10.36 11.74 1.05
C PHE A 115 10.04 10.40 1.74
N LEU A 116 10.09 9.30 1.00
CA LEU A 116 9.81 7.96 1.53
C LEU A 116 10.89 7.49 2.51
N ARG A 117 12.17 7.82 2.29
CA ARG A 117 13.25 7.57 3.27
C ARG A 117 12.98 8.30 4.58
N GLU A 118 12.59 9.58 4.49
CA GLU A 118 12.25 10.40 5.67
C GLU A 118 11.00 9.87 6.40
N ALA A 119 10.07 9.25 5.68
CA ALA A 119 8.91 8.56 6.22
C ALA A 119 9.23 7.17 6.84
N GLY A 120 10.48 6.69 6.71
CA GLY A 120 10.94 5.45 7.32
C GLY A 120 10.98 4.22 6.41
N ILE A 121 10.85 4.41 5.08
CA ILE A 121 11.01 3.30 4.13
C ILE A 121 12.47 2.87 4.04
N ASP A 122 12.71 1.59 4.33
CA ASP A 122 14.02 0.93 4.21
C ASP A 122 14.20 0.33 2.82
N PHE A 123 14.71 1.15 1.90
CA PHE A 123 14.95 0.74 0.51
C PHE A 123 15.97 -0.39 0.35
N GLU A 124 16.94 -0.53 1.27
CA GLU A 124 17.90 -1.64 1.22
C GLU A 124 17.19 -2.96 1.50
N ARG A 125 16.28 -2.95 2.49
CA ARG A 125 15.45 -4.10 2.80
C ARG A 125 14.43 -4.42 1.70
N HIS A 126 13.81 -3.40 1.09
CA HIS A 126 12.95 -3.60 -0.09
C HIS A 126 13.70 -4.28 -1.24
N ALA A 127 14.96 -3.91 -1.48
CA ALA A 127 15.76 -4.53 -2.53
C ALA A 127 16.12 -6.00 -2.22
N ALA A 128 16.36 -6.33 -0.95
CA ALA A 128 16.85 -7.65 -0.52
C ALA A 128 15.73 -8.66 -0.17
N GLU A 129 14.65 -8.20 0.48
CA GLU A 129 13.61 -9.04 1.08
C GLU A 129 12.21 -8.78 0.49
N GLY A 130 12.07 -7.79 -0.39
CA GLY A 130 10.79 -7.40 -0.95
C GLY A 130 10.15 -8.50 -1.81
N ILE A 131 8.82 -8.52 -1.81
CA ILE A 131 8.01 -9.44 -2.62
C ILE A 131 8.22 -9.14 -4.10
N ASP A 132 8.59 -10.14 -4.89
CA ASP A 132 8.63 -10.02 -6.35
C ASP A 132 7.20 -10.12 -6.92
N PRO A 133 6.65 -9.06 -7.54
CA PRO A 133 5.30 -9.10 -8.10
C PRO A 133 5.20 -9.87 -9.43
N GLY A 134 6.33 -10.30 -10.02
CA GLY A 134 6.39 -11.03 -11.29
C GLY A 134 6.74 -10.18 -12.52
#